data_AF-Q218T0-F1
#
_entry.id   AF-Q218T0-F1
#
_cell.length_a   1.000
_cell.length_b   1.000
_cell.length_c   1.000
_cell.angle_alpha   90.00
_cell.angle_beta   90.00
_cell.angle_gamma   90.00
#
_symmetry.space_group_name_H-M   'P 1'
#
loop_
_entity.id
_entity.type
_entity.pdbx_description
1 polymer ?
#
loop_
_entity_poly.entity_id
_entity_poly.type
_entity_poly.pdbx_seq_one_letter_code
_entity_poly.pdbx_strand_id
1 'polypeptide(L)'
;MDKSVARLNIEHYQKLLKTDLDETKRRTILRLLSEEEATLARLNSAAKTELTKTPPTKPTATKPTATKPTATKTDAIETDTAETDASKIDAGKDAS
;
A
#
# COMPACT_ATOMS: atom_id res chain seq x y z
N MET A 1 -4.15 3.77 27.53
CA MET A 1 -5.28 3.92 26.60
C MET A 1 -6.54 3.54 27.33
N ASP A 2 -7.58 4.36 27.27
CA ASP A 2 -8.82 4.16 28.00
C ASP A 2 -9.83 3.33 27.20
N LYS A 3 -10.70 2.58 27.89
CA LYS A 3 -11.75 1.74 27.27
C LYS A 3 -12.71 2.55 26.42
N SER A 4 -13.01 3.77 26.81
CA SER A 4 -13.91 4.66 26.09
C SER A 4 -13.29 5.14 24.79
N VAL A 5 -11.99 5.46 24.80
CA VAL A 5 -11.27 5.90 23.60
C VAL A 5 -11.13 4.76 22.60
N ALA A 6 -10.78 3.54 23.06
CA ALA A 6 -10.74 2.37 22.18
C ALA A 6 -12.09 2.09 21.50
N ARG A 7 -13.21 2.26 22.22
CA ARG A 7 -14.56 2.12 21.63
C ARG A 7 -14.85 3.20 20.58
N LEU A 8 -14.53 4.45 20.87
CA LEU A 8 -14.69 5.56 19.91
C LEU A 8 -13.85 5.33 18.65
N ASN A 9 -12.63 4.83 18.79
CA ASN A 9 -11.76 4.51 17.66
C ASN A 9 -12.35 3.38 16.79
N ILE A 10 -12.86 2.31 17.40
CA ILE A 10 -13.52 1.21 16.67
C ILE A 10 -14.71 1.74 15.87
N GLU A 11 -15.60 2.52 16.50
CA GLU A 11 -16.75 3.11 15.81
C GLU A 11 -16.32 4.05 14.67
N HIS A 12 -15.27 4.84 14.88
CA HIS A 12 -14.72 5.72 13.86
C HIS A 12 -14.21 4.93 12.65
N TYR A 13 -13.40 3.90 12.87
CA TYR A 13 -12.89 3.05 11.79
C TYR A 13 -13.99 2.28 11.06
N GLN A 14 -15.02 1.80 11.78
CA GLN A 14 -16.19 1.19 11.15
C GLN A 14 -16.96 2.17 10.26
N LYS A 15 -17.12 3.43 10.68
CA LYS A 15 -17.73 4.48 9.86
C LYS A 15 -16.88 4.78 8.63
N LEU A 16 -15.56 4.86 8.80
CA LEU A 16 -14.63 5.12 7.70
C LEU A 16 -14.69 4.01 6.64
N LEU A 17 -14.78 2.73 7.06
CA LEU A 17 -14.93 1.59 6.14
C LEU A 17 -16.23 1.58 5.32
N LYS A 18 -17.26 2.34 5.73
CA LYS A 18 -18.51 2.49 4.95
C LYS A 18 -18.38 3.52 3.83
N THR A 19 -17.33 4.33 3.83
CA THR A 19 -17.04 5.29 2.77
C THR A 19 -16.24 4.61 1.65
N ASP A 20 -16.37 5.10 0.41
CA ASP A 20 -15.53 4.63 -0.70
C ASP A 20 -14.08 5.00 -0.43
N LEU A 21 -13.26 3.98 -0.21
CA LEU A 21 -11.85 4.09 0.14
C LEU A 21 -11.03 3.25 -0.83
N ASP A 22 -9.86 3.79 -1.18
CA ASP A 22 -8.84 3.02 -1.88
C ASP A 22 -8.48 1.75 -1.10
N GLU A 23 -8.20 0.67 -1.81
CA GLU A 23 -7.87 -0.64 -1.23
C GLU A 23 -6.73 -0.55 -0.20
N THR A 24 -5.72 0.30 -0.47
CA THR A 24 -4.61 0.55 0.47
C THR A 24 -5.09 1.18 1.77
N LYS A 25 -5.96 2.19 1.71
CA LYS A 25 -6.53 2.85 2.90
C LYS A 25 -7.41 1.88 3.66
N ARG A 26 -8.24 1.10 2.95
CA ARG A 26 -9.10 0.06 3.51
C ARG A 26 -8.29 -0.96 4.31
N ARG A 27 -7.18 -1.47 3.77
CA ARG A 27 -6.28 -2.40 4.47
C ARG A 27 -5.68 -1.80 5.72
N THR A 28 -5.24 -0.54 5.66
CA THR A 28 -4.69 0.16 6.82
C THR A 28 -5.75 0.31 7.91
N ILE A 29 -6.97 0.71 7.55
CA ILE A 29 -8.07 0.90 8.52
C ILE A 29 -8.47 -0.44 9.15
N LEU A 30 -8.53 -1.53 8.38
CA LEU A 30 -8.79 -2.87 8.93
C LEU A 30 -7.73 -3.30 9.94
N ARG A 31 -6.45 -3.00 9.67
CA ARG A 31 -5.37 -3.26 10.62
C ARG A 31 -5.56 -2.46 11.90
N LEU A 32 -5.81 -1.16 11.79
CA LEU A 32 -6.01 -0.28 12.95
C LEU A 32 -7.24 -0.70 13.78
N LEU A 33 -8.34 -1.10 13.11
CA LEU A 33 -9.53 -1.60 13.76
C LEU A 33 -9.24 -2.86 14.60
N SER A 34 -8.46 -3.80 14.05
CA SER A 34 -8.04 -5.00 14.80
C SER A 34 -7.14 -4.67 15.99
N GLU A 35 -6.23 -3.69 15.87
CA GLU A 35 -5.37 -3.24 16.97
C GLU A 35 -6.17 -2.60 18.12
N GLU A 36 -7.22 -1.83 17.80
CA GLU A 36 -8.13 -1.25 18.80
C GLU A 36 -9.03 -2.29 19.47
N GLU A 37 -9.58 -3.24 18.70
CA GLU A 37 -10.37 -4.36 19.24
C GLU A 37 -9.54 -5.20 20.21
N ALA A 38 -8.29 -5.50 19.87
CA ALA A 38 -7.36 -6.19 20.76
C ALA A 38 -7.05 -5.36 22.02
N THR A 39 -6.94 -4.04 21.89
CA THR A 39 -6.75 -3.14 23.04
C THR A 39 -7.96 -3.14 23.96
N LEU A 40 -9.16 -3.04 23.41
CA LEU A 40 -10.40 -3.10 24.19
C LEU A 40 -10.55 -4.47 24.88
N ALA A 41 -10.23 -5.56 24.18
CA ALA A 41 -10.21 -6.90 24.76
C ALA A 41 -9.23 -6.97 25.94
N ARG A 42 -7.98 -6.51 25.78
CA ARG A 42 -6.99 -6.46 26.87
C ARG A 42 -7.48 -5.65 28.07
N LEU A 43 -8.08 -4.49 27.85
CA LEU A 43 -8.59 -3.66 28.95
C LEU A 43 -9.79 -4.32 29.66
N ASN A 44 -10.59 -5.11 28.95
CA ASN A 44 -11.67 -5.91 29.53
C ASN A 44 -11.14 -7.13 30.29
N SER A 45 -10.10 -7.80 29.78
CA SER A 45 -9.44 -8.95 30.42
C SER A 45 -8.60 -8.53 31.63
N ALA A 46 -7.92 -7.38 31.57
CA ALA A 46 -7.12 -6.84 32.67
C ALA A 46 -7.97 -6.48 33.89
N ALA A 47 -9.26 -6.22 33.72
CA ALA A 47 -10.20 -6.06 34.83
C ALA A 47 -10.59 -7.41 35.47
N LYS A 48 -10.25 -8.55 34.86
CA LYS A 48 -10.69 -9.88 35.28
C LYS A 48 -9.55 -10.80 35.75
N THR A 49 -8.29 -10.54 35.41
CA THR A 49 -7.20 -11.46 35.78
C THR A 49 -5.84 -10.75 35.73
N GLU A 50 -5.36 -10.35 36.90
CA GLU A 50 -3.93 -10.29 37.19
C GLU A 50 -3.34 -11.71 37.00
N LEU A 51 -2.17 -11.85 36.38
CA LEU A 51 -1.52 -13.10 35.91
C LEU A 51 -2.06 -13.70 34.60
N THR A 52 -1.47 -13.33 33.46
CA THR A 52 -0.54 -14.23 32.73
C THR A 52 0.04 -13.52 31.52
N LYS A 53 1.36 -13.65 31.39
CA LYS A 53 2.21 -13.13 30.32
C LYS A 53 1.73 -13.58 28.94
N THR A 54 1.54 -12.64 28.01
CA THR A 54 1.97 -12.84 26.62
C THR A 54 2.46 -11.52 26.00
N PRO A 55 3.71 -11.47 25.51
CA PRO A 55 4.27 -10.33 24.77
C PRO A 55 3.59 -10.17 23.40
N PRO A 56 3.71 -9.02 22.73
CA PRO A 56 2.91 -8.69 21.55
C PRO A 56 3.11 -9.72 20.45
N THR A 57 2.03 -10.37 20.02
CA THR A 57 1.95 -10.97 18.69
C THR A 57 2.03 -9.85 17.67
N LYS A 58 3.27 -9.50 17.32
CA LYS A 58 3.64 -9.00 16.00
C LYS A 58 2.81 -9.82 14.99
N PRO A 59 1.91 -9.23 14.19
CA PRO A 59 1.48 -9.93 13.00
C PRO A 59 2.75 -10.11 12.19
N THR A 60 3.17 -11.36 12.04
CA THR A 60 4.15 -11.77 11.05
C THR A 60 3.85 -10.98 9.79
N ALA A 61 4.75 -10.07 9.44
CA ALA A 61 4.80 -9.57 8.09
C ALA A 61 4.99 -10.83 7.25
N THR A 62 3.92 -11.33 6.64
CA THR A 62 4.00 -12.10 5.43
C THR A 62 4.66 -11.16 4.44
N LYS A 63 5.99 -11.19 4.44
CA LYS A 63 6.85 -10.76 3.36
C LYS A 63 6.15 -11.25 2.08
N PRO A 64 5.67 -10.37 1.19
CA PRO A 64 5.46 -10.84 -0.17
C PRO A 64 6.84 -11.28 -0.63
N THR A 65 6.97 -12.58 -0.90
CA THR A 65 8.10 -13.12 -1.63
C THR A 65 8.22 -12.25 -2.88
N ALA A 66 9.27 -11.43 -2.95
CA ALA A 66 9.67 -10.77 -4.17
C ALA A 66 9.96 -11.89 -5.16
N THR A 67 8.98 -12.20 -6.00
CA THR A 67 9.18 -13.02 -7.19
C THR A 67 10.12 -12.20 -8.06
N LYS A 68 11.40 -12.60 -8.06
CA LYS A 68 12.40 -12.20 -9.03
C LYS A 68 11.76 -12.13 -10.42
N PRO A 69 11.65 -10.96 -11.09
CA PRO A 69 11.55 -10.98 -12.52
C PRO A 69 12.91 -11.48 -13.02
N THR A 70 12.93 -12.72 -13.48
CA THR A 70 14.02 -13.25 -14.28
C THR A 70 14.13 -12.33 -15.49
N ALA A 71 15.25 -11.61 -15.60
CA ALA A 71 15.62 -10.94 -16.84
C ALA A 71 15.79 -12.04 -17.89
N THR A 72 14.76 -12.23 -18.71
CA THR A 72 14.85 -13.01 -19.94
C THR A 72 15.71 -12.19 -20.89
N LYS A 73 16.89 -12.72 -21.17
CA LYS A 73 17.78 -12.28 -22.24
C LYS A 73 17.00 -12.42 -23.56
N THR A 74 16.63 -11.31 -24.17
CA THR A 74 16.23 -11.28 -25.58
C THR A 74 17.43 -10.83 -26.38
N ASP A 75 18.11 -11.83 -26.91
CA ASP A 75 18.99 -11.72 -28.08
C ASP A 75 18.12 -11.52 -29.34
N ALA A 76 18.73 -11.01 -30.40
CA ALA A 76 18.16 -10.67 -31.72
C ALA A 76 17.56 -9.24 -31.79
N ILE A 77 17.89 -8.37 -32.75
CA ILE A 77 18.36 -8.58 -34.12
C ILE A 77 19.16 -7.35 -34.58
N GLU A 78 20.23 -7.63 -35.31
CA GLU A 78 20.89 -6.72 -36.23
C GLU A 78 19.98 -6.53 -37.45
N THR A 79 19.60 -5.29 -37.77
CA THR A 79 19.12 -4.92 -39.10
C THR A 79 19.64 -3.54 -39.44
N ASP A 80 20.66 -3.54 -40.28
CA ASP A 80 21.02 -2.51 -41.24
C ASP A 80 19.79 -2.06 -42.03
N THR A 81 19.53 -0.75 -42.10
CA THR A 81 18.89 -0.14 -43.28
C THR A 81 19.11 1.37 -43.32
N ALA A 82 20.03 1.77 -44.20
CA ALA A 82 19.98 2.88 -45.15
C ALA A 82 19.14 4.15 -44.83
N GLU A 83 19.88 5.27 -44.82
CA GLU A 83 19.71 6.42 -45.72
C GLU A 83 18.28 6.87 -46.06
N THR A 84 17.92 8.07 -45.60
CA THR A 84 16.98 8.91 -46.34
C THR A 84 17.30 10.40 -46.14
N ASP A 85 17.98 10.92 -47.15
CA ASP A 85 17.72 12.19 -47.85
C ASP A 85 17.46 13.47 -47.05
N ALA A 86 18.49 14.33 -47.07
CA ALA A 86 18.39 15.75 -46.76
C ALA A 86 17.61 16.49 -47.86
N SER A 87 16.30 16.62 -47.69
CA SER A 87 15.47 17.50 -48.52
C SER A 87 15.11 18.80 -47.76
N LYS A 88 15.86 19.85 -48.12
CA LYS A 88 15.48 21.28 -48.26
C LYS A 88 14.37 21.81 -47.35
N ILE A 89 14.77 22.61 -46.36
CA ILE A 89 13.89 23.61 -45.74
C ILE A 89 13.85 24.83 -46.67
N ASP A 90 12.71 24.98 -47.33
CA ASP A 90 12.32 26.14 -48.13
C ASP A 90 12.32 27.40 -47.24
N ALA A 91 13.13 28.39 -47.62
CA ALA A 91 13.18 29.69 -46.96
C ALA A 91 11.91 30.47 -47.33
N GLY A 92 10.92 30.36 -46.44
CA GLY A 92 9.73 31.20 -46.42
C GLY A 92 10.10 32.68 -46.41
N LYS A 93 9.73 33.30 -47.53
CA LYS A 93 9.62 34.72 -47.82
C LYS A 93 8.71 35.43 -46.80
N ASP A 94 8.91 36.75 -46.72
CA ASP A 94 8.12 37.79 -46.03
C ASP A 94 8.49 38.11 -44.56
N ALA A 95 9.17 39.24 -44.36
CA ALA A 95 8.57 40.42 -43.71
C ALA A 95 9.57 41.58 -43.54
N SER A 96 9.13 42.76 -44.00
CA SER A 96 9.61 44.14 -43.74
C SER A 96 10.83 44.67 -44.50
#